data_AF-A0A819MKS3-F1
#
_entry.id   AF-A0A819MKS3-F1
#
_cell.length_a   1.000
_cell.length_b   1.000
_cell.length_c   1.000
_cell.angle_alpha   90.00
_cell.angle_beta   90.00
_cell.angle_gamma   90.00
#
_symmetry.space_group_name_H-M   'P 1'
#
loop_
_entity.id
_entity.type
_entity.pdbx_description
1 polymer ?
#
loop_
_entity_poly.entity_id
_entity_poly.type
_entity_poly.pdbx_seq_one_letter_code
_entity_poly.pdbx_strand_id
1 'polypeptide(L)'
;MLSIVESKRNKPILLLDTFRCIQNKILNTTVYWKCENRSCPGRPIQYSSNPASMKKSHNHDADEMKCKKEEFPMKLKLLYNKFFFDKLIYE
;
A
#
# COMPACT_ATOMS: atom_id res chain seq x y z
N MET A 1 -6.48 -7.44 0.99
CA MET A 1 -6.55 -5.95 1.04
C MET A 1 -5.40 -5.39 0.21
N LEU A 2 -5.64 -4.50 -0.76
CA LEU A 2 -4.58 -3.96 -1.62
C LEU A 2 -4.69 -2.43 -1.73
N SER A 3 -3.69 -1.70 -1.23
CA SER A 3 -3.60 -0.25 -1.41
C SER A 3 -2.15 0.24 -1.31
N ILE A 4 -1.86 1.36 -1.96
CA ILE A 4 -0.57 2.05 -1.82
C ILE A 4 -0.83 3.34 -1.07
N VAL A 5 -0.12 3.52 0.04
CA VAL A 5 -0.22 4.70 0.91
C VAL A 5 1.13 5.39 1.00
N GLU A 6 1.12 6.67 1.32
CA GLU A 6 2.34 7.42 1.62
C GLU A 6 2.63 7.35 3.12
N SER A 7 3.84 6.94 3.48
CA SER A 7 4.31 7.06 4.86
C SER A 7 4.43 8.52 5.28
N LYS A 8 4.56 8.75 6.59
CA LYS A 8 4.88 10.07 7.19
C LYS A 8 6.15 10.73 6.63
N ARG A 9 7.01 9.98 5.93
CA ARG A 9 8.26 10.46 5.32
C ARG A 9 8.16 10.50 3.79
N ASN A 10 6.95 10.55 3.23
CA ASN A 10 6.66 10.56 1.80
C ASN A 10 7.26 9.37 1.04
N LYS A 11 7.46 8.24 1.72
CA LYS A 11 7.86 6.98 1.08
C LYS A 11 6.64 6.11 0.82
N PRO A 12 6.51 5.51 -0.37
CA PRO A 12 5.38 4.64 -0.69
C PRO A 12 5.44 3.35 0.14
N ILE A 13 4.29 2.95 0.66
CA ILE A 13 4.05 1.69 1.37
C ILE A 13 2.93 0.96 0.64
N LEU A 14 3.20 -0.29 0.28
CA LEU A 14 2.18 -1.21 -0.20
C LEU A 14 1.55 -1.93 1.00
N LEU A 15 0.25 -1.82 1.14
CA LEU A 15 -0.57 -2.65 2.02
C LEU A 15 -1.11 -3.81 1.18
N LEU A 16 -0.65 -5.02 1.45
CA LEU A 16 -1.07 -6.24 0.76
C LEU A 16 -1.40 -7.32 1.79
N ASP A 17 -2.65 -7.79 1.79
CA ASP A 17 -3.16 -8.87 2.66
C ASP A 17 -2.74 -8.70 4.12
N THR A 18 -3.01 -7.50 4.65
CA THR A 18 -2.68 -7.07 6.02
C THR A 18 -1.18 -7.01 6.36
N PHE A 19 -0.29 -7.12 5.37
CA PHE A 19 1.13 -6.85 5.50
C PHE A 19 1.53 -5.48 4.96
N ARG A 20 2.50 -4.85 5.63
CA ARG A 20 3.17 -3.63 5.16
C ARG A 20 4.42 -3.99 4.40
N CYS A 21 4.50 -3.52 3.17
CA CYS A 21 5.63 -3.72 2.30
C CYS A 21 6.19 -2.38 1.84
N ILE A 22 7.51 -2.25 1.87
CA ILE A 22 8.23 -1.06 1.41
C ILE A 22 8.79 -1.31 0.02
N GLN A 23 8.91 -0.25 -0.77
CA GLN A 23 9.52 -0.33 -2.09
C GLN A 23 10.99 -0.76 -1.95
N ASN A 24 11.39 -1.80 -2.66
CA ASN A 24 12.77 -2.27 -2.71
C ASN A 24 13.51 -1.68 -3.91
N LYS A 25 12.95 -1.84 -5.11
CA LYS A 25 13.49 -1.27 -6.36
C LYS A 25 12.40 -1.17 -7.42
N ILE A 26 12.62 -0.32 -8.41
CA ILE A 26 11.83 -0.26 -9.64
C ILE A 26 12.74 -0.70 -10.76
N LEU A 27 12.27 -1.63 -11.59
CA LEU A 27 12.95 -2.04 -12.81
C LEU A 27 11.95 -1.98 -13.96
N ASN A 28 12.25 -1.17 -14.97
CA ASN A 28 11.35 -0.88 -16.09
C ASN A 28 9.97 -0.47 -15.57
N THR A 29 8.96 -1.29 -15.84
CA THR A 29 7.56 -1.09 -15.45
C THR A 29 7.14 -1.95 -14.25
N THR A 30 8.11 -2.54 -13.54
CA THR A 30 7.87 -3.45 -12.41
C THR A 30 8.39 -2.85 -11.12
N VAL A 31 7.52 -2.75 -10.12
CA VAL A 31 7.88 -2.35 -8.76
C VAL A 31 8.06 -3.60 -7.91
N TYR A 32 9.27 -3.78 -7.40
CA TYR A 32 9.61 -4.84 -6.47
C TYR A 32 9.46 -4.33 -5.05
N TRP A 33 8.61 -4.99 -4.28
CA TRP A 33 8.37 -4.68 -2.89
C TRP A 33 9.08 -5.70 -1.99
N LYS A 34 9.27 -5.33 -0.73
CA LYS A 34 9.70 -6.24 0.32
C LYS A 34 8.90 -5.98 1.59
N CYS A 35 8.68 -7.01 2.39
CA CYS A 35 8.11 -6.83 3.72
C CYS A 35 8.95 -5.82 4.52
N GLU A 36 8.28 -5.00 5.34
CA GLU A 36 8.97 -4.08 6.24
C GLU A 36 9.80 -4.82 7.31
N ASN A 37 9.36 -6.01 7.74
CA ASN A 37 10.12 -6.86 8.64
C ASN A 37 11.37 -7.38 7.90
N ARG A 38 12.56 -6.99 8.38
CA ARG A 38 13.84 -7.29 7.73
C ARG A 38 14.15 -8.79 7.63
N SER A 39 13.69 -9.56 8.60
CA SER A 39 13.89 -11.02 8.65
C SER A 39 12.85 -11.79 7.83
N CYS A 40 11.89 -11.09 7.22
CA CYS A 40 10.81 -11.71 6.46
C CYS A 40 11.18 -11.91 4.98
N PRO A 41 10.97 -13.13 4.43
CA PRO A 41 11.20 -13.41 3.02
C PRO A 41 10.11 -12.86 2.10
N GLY A 42 9.05 -12.24 2.64
CA GLY A 42 7.93 -11.67 1.91
C GLY A 42 8.37 -10.74 0.77
N ARG A 43 8.03 -11.09 -0.48
CA ARG A 43 8.35 -10.29 -1.68
C ARG A 43 7.12 -10.15 -2.58
N PRO A 44 6.37 -9.05 -2.46
CA PRO A 44 5.37 -8.69 -3.45
C PRO A 44 6.00 -8.11 -4.72
N ILE A 45 5.36 -8.32 -5.86
CA ILE A 45 5.69 -7.69 -7.14
C ILE A 45 4.43 -7.02 -7.69
N GLN A 46 4.59 -5.81 -8.21
CA GLN A 46 3.56 -5.10 -8.95
C GLN A 46 4.08 -4.82 -10.37
N TYR A 47 3.32 -5.29 -11.36
CA TYR A 47 3.56 -4.95 -12.77
C TYR A 47 2.72 -3.71 -13.13
N SER A 48 3.12 -2.95 -14.14
CA SER A 48 2.48 -1.68 -14.52
C SER A 48 0.95 -1.74 -14.61
N SER A 49 0.41 -2.79 -15.20
CA SER A 49 -1.03 -2.95 -15.43
C SER A 49 -1.72 -3.85 -14.41
N ASN A 50 -0.97 -4.46 -13.49
CA ASN A 50 -1.48 -5.54 -12.64
C ASN A 50 -1.43 -5.15 -11.16
N PRO A 51 -2.42 -5.59 -10.37
CA PRO A 51 -2.35 -5.46 -8.92
C PRO A 51 -1.11 -6.14 -8.37
N ALA A 52 -0.59 -5.62 -7.25
CA ALA A 52 0.53 -6.26 -6.58
C ALA A 52 0.15 -7.67 -6.12
N SER A 53 1.06 -8.62 -6.28
CA SER A 53 0.86 -10.02 -5.91
C SER A 53 2.08 -10.58 -5.19
N MET A 54 1.84 -11.53 -4.28
CA MET A 54 2.89 -12.18 -3.51
C MET A 54 3.70 -13.17 -4.35
N LYS A 55 5.03 -13.08 -4.31
CA LYS A 55 5.94 -14.08 -4.92
C LYS A 55 6.62 -14.99 -3.90
N LYS A 56 6.81 -14.52 -2.68
CA LYS A 56 7.32 -15.29 -1.54
C LYS A 56 6.50 -14.97 -0.32
N SER A 57 5.99 -15.99 0.36
CA SER A 57 5.14 -15.85 1.54
C SER A 57 5.86 -15.23 2.74
N HIS A 58 5.08 -14.69 3.68
CA HIS A 58 5.58 -14.21 4.96
C HIS A 58 5.87 -15.39 5.90
N ASN A 59 6.76 -15.17 6.86
CA ASN A 59 7.10 -16.12 7.94
C ASN A 59 6.71 -15.60 9.33
N HIS A 60 5.80 -14.63 9.37
CA HIS A 60 5.30 -14.03 10.59
C HIS A 60 3.85 -13.61 10.36
N ASP A 61 3.12 -13.44 11.45
CA ASP A 61 1.75 -12.95 11.40
C ASP A 61 1.69 -11.48 10.98
N ALA A 62 0.56 -11.10 10.41
CA ALA A 62 0.29 -9.73 10.01
C ALA A 62 0.12 -8.82 11.24
N ASP A 63 0.62 -7.59 11.15
CA ASP A 63 0.29 -6.53 12.10
C ASP A 63 -0.89 -5.73 11.55
N GLU A 64 -2.09 -6.28 11.75
CA GLU A 64 -3.33 -5.69 11.22
C GLU A 64 -3.57 -4.27 11.76
N MET A 65 -3.27 -4.04 13.03
CA MET A 65 -3.53 -2.75 13.67
C MET A 65 -2.67 -1.67 13.02
N LYS A 66 -1.40 -1.98 12.73
CA LYS A 66 -0.50 -1.07 12.04
C LYS A 66 -0.93 -0.82 10.59
N CYS A 67 -1.43 -1.84 9.88
CA CYS A 67 -1.99 -1.66 8.54
C CYS A 67 -3.22 -0.74 8.54
N LYS A 68 -4.18 -0.99 9.43
CA LYS A 68 -5.42 -0.20 9.54
C LYS A 68 -5.15 1.28 9.87
N LYS A 69 -4.14 1.56 10.71
CA LYS A 69 -3.70 2.93 11.04
C LYS A 69 -3.22 3.72 9.83
N GLU A 70 -2.56 3.07 8.87
CA GLU A 70 -2.07 3.73 7.65
C GLU A 70 -3.17 3.87 6.59
N GLU A 71 -4.12 2.93 6.56
CA GLU A 71 -5.23 2.95 5.61
C GLU A 71 -6.27 4.03 5.95
N PHE A 72 -6.58 4.21 7.24
CA PHE A 72 -7.61 5.14 7.73
C PHE A 72 -7.45 6.59 7.22
N PRO A 73 -6.27 7.25 7.32
CA PRO A 73 -6.11 8.61 6.82
C PRO A 73 -6.29 8.71 5.30
N MET A 74 -5.93 7.68 4.53
CA MET A 74 -6.18 7.66 3.09
C MET A 74 -7.68 7.58 2.79
N LYS A 75 -8.41 6.71 3.49
CA LYS A 75 -9.88 6.60 3.35
C LYS A 75 -10.57 7.92 3.68
N LEU A 76 -10.17 8.60 4.75
CA LEU A 76 -10.72 9.92 5.10
C LEU A 76 -10.44 10.98 4.03
N LYS A 77 -9.21 11.05 3.51
CA LYS A 77 -8.86 11.97 2.41
C LYS A 77 -9.70 11.72 1.16
N LEU A 78 -9.88 10.45 0.78
CA LEU A 78 -10.69 10.08 -0.38
C LEU A 78 -12.16 10.45 -0.18
N LEU A 79 -12.71 10.18 1.01
CA LEU A 79 -14.09 10.57 1.36
C LEU A 79 -14.25 12.09 1.30
N TYR A 80 -13.36 12.84 1.96
CA TYR A 80 -13.40 14.31 1.95
C TYR A 80 -13.34 14.87 0.52
N ASN A 81 -12.39 14.40 -0.30
CA ASN A 81 -12.27 14.84 -1.68
C ASN A 81 -13.54 14.53 -2.47
N LYS A 82 -14.11 13.33 -2.31
CA LYS A 82 -15.37 12.97 -2.96
C LYS A 82 -16.50 13.94 -2.58
N PHE A 83 -16.71 14.18 -1.29
CA PHE A 83 -17.74 15.11 -0.81
C PHE A 83 -17.51 16.56 -1.27
N PHE A 84 -16.25 16.98 -1.42
CA PHE A 84 -15.90 18.33 -1.86
C PHE A 84 -16.06 18.51 -3.37
N PHE A 85 -15.62 17.54 -4.18
CA PHE A 85 -15.80 17.56 -5.64
C PHE A 85 -17.27 17.44 -6.04
N ASP A 86 -18.05 16.60 -5.35
CA ASP A 86 -19.49 16.48 -5.60
C ASP A 86 -20.23 17.81 -5.33
N LYS A 87 -19.66 18.72 -4.53
CA LYS A 87 -20.24 20.04 -4.24
C LYS A 87 -19.90 21.13 -5.27
N LEU A 88 -18.89 20.94 -6.10
CA LEU A 88 -18.42 21.90 -7.12
C LEU A 88 -19.08 21.70 -8.50
N ILE A 89 -19.87 20.63 -8.67
CA ILE A 89 -20.54 20.30 -9.95
C ILE A 89 -22.01 20.80 -9.96
N TYR A 90 -22.51 21.31 -8.84
CA TYR A 90 -23.88 21.81 -8.69
C TYR A 90 -24.00 23.35 -8.55
N GLU A 91 -22.98 24.11 -8.91
CA GLU A 91 -23.04 25.57 -9.03
C GLU A 91 -22.71 26.03 -10.46
#